data_AF-A0A7V8TTN9-F1
#
_entry.id   AF-A0A7V8TTN9-F1
#
_cell.length_a   1.000
_cell.length_b   1.000
_cell.length_c   1.000
_cell.angle_alpha   90.00
_cell.angle_beta   90.00
_cell.angle_gamma   90.00
#
_symmetry.space_group_name_H-M   'P 1'
#
loop_
_entity.id
_entity.type
_entity.pdbx_description
1 polymer ?
#
loop_
_entity_poly.entity_id
_entity_poly.type
_entity_poly.pdbx_seq_one_letter_code
_entity_poly.pdbx_strand_id
1 'polypeptide(L)'
;MQQRNRQHTPDAGGPWPPALGRATLWRVLALALVLAVGVLSLMPAPPAPPRILEWDKAQHVLAYLVLAWWCLQCWPRRAVAVVAGLIVYGIALEGLQALSPARMLELGDMLANTLGAVAGAALLAWPPARVLPLADRLLGGRQ
;
A
#
# COMPACT_ATOMS: atom_id res chain seq x y z
N MET A 1 -3.86 45.24 12.06
CA MET A 1 -2.60 44.70 12.63
C MET A 1 -2.89 43.36 13.29
N GLN A 2 -1.89 42.47 13.31
CA GLN A 2 -1.86 41.11 13.88
C GLN A 2 -2.18 39.95 12.93
N GLN A 3 -1.16 39.67 12.11
CA GLN A 3 -0.83 38.35 11.57
C GLN A 3 -0.83 37.31 12.70
N ARG A 4 -1.78 36.36 12.68
CA ARG A 4 -1.69 35.18 13.54
C ARG A 4 -0.75 34.17 12.89
N ASN A 5 0.53 34.38 13.17
CA ASN A 5 1.66 33.50 12.92
C ASN A 5 1.36 32.10 13.51
N ARG A 6 0.71 31.23 12.73
CA ARG A 6 0.68 29.79 13.03
C ARG A 6 1.98 29.20 12.50
N GLN A 7 3.04 29.35 13.27
CA GLN A 7 4.19 28.46 13.17
C GLN A 7 3.69 27.07 13.62
N HIS A 8 3.11 26.33 12.68
CA HIS A 8 2.90 24.91 12.83
C HIS A 8 4.30 24.30 12.72
N THR A 9 4.94 24.14 13.88
CA THR A 9 6.10 23.27 14.00
C THR A 9 5.69 21.91 13.46
N PRO A 10 6.30 21.39 12.37
CA PRO A 10 6.03 20.05 11.93
C PRO A 10 6.46 19.10 13.06
N ASP A 11 5.61 18.15 13.39
CA ASP A 11 5.83 17.09 14.37
C ASP A 11 7.09 16.26 14.01
N ALA A 12 8.28 16.80 14.27
CA ALA A 12 9.56 16.22 13.84
C ALA A 12 9.99 15.02 14.70
N GLY A 13 9.24 14.69 15.76
CA GLY A 13 9.53 13.59 16.68
C GLY A 13 8.46 12.49 16.75
N GLY A 14 7.41 12.55 15.94
CA GLY A 14 6.35 11.53 15.95
C GLY A 14 6.71 10.31 15.11
N PRO A 15 6.17 9.10 15.43
CA PRO A 15 6.38 7.91 14.61
C PRO A 15 5.74 7.99 13.22
N TRP A 16 5.03 9.08 12.90
CA TRP A 16 4.24 9.22 11.67
C TRP A 16 4.88 10.17 10.65
N PRO A 17 4.71 9.91 9.35
CA PRO A 17 5.18 10.81 8.30
C PRO A 17 4.53 12.19 8.38
N PRO A 18 5.26 13.27 8.00
CA PRO A 18 4.70 14.61 7.94
C PRO A 18 3.58 14.72 6.89
N ALA A 19 2.75 15.75 6.99
CA ALA A 19 1.68 16.00 6.03
C ALA A 19 2.23 16.20 4.60
N LEU A 20 1.54 15.62 3.60
CA LEU A 20 1.84 15.79 2.18
C LEU A 20 1.14 17.05 1.65
N GLY A 21 1.86 17.94 0.98
CA GLY A 21 1.33 19.16 0.36
C GLY A 21 0.34 18.86 -0.77
N ARG A 22 0.60 17.84 -1.59
CA ARG A 22 -0.35 17.32 -2.60
C ARG A 22 -1.02 16.01 -2.19
N ALA A 23 -1.62 15.98 -1.00
CA ALA A 23 -2.29 14.79 -0.48
C ALA A 23 -3.29 14.15 -1.46
N THR A 24 -4.04 14.93 -2.25
CA THR A 24 -5.00 14.41 -3.23
C THR A 24 -4.33 13.58 -4.33
N LEU A 25 -3.22 14.06 -4.91
CA LEU A 25 -2.48 13.34 -5.95
C LEU A 25 -2.02 11.98 -5.44
N TRP A 26 -1.34 11.96 -4.29
CA TRP A 26 -0.78 10.74 -3.70
C TRP A 26 -1.86 9.72 -3.33
N ARG A 27 -3.02 10.19 -2.86
CA ARG A 27 -4.19 9.35 -2.58
C ARG A 27 -4.82 8.78 -3.85
N VAL A 28 -4.94 9.57 -4.92
CA VAL A 28 -5.41 9.07 -6.22
C VAL A 28 -4.48 7.99 -6.74
N LEU A 29 -3.16 8.19 -6.65
CA LEU A 29 -2.18 7.17 -7.01
C LEU A 29 -2.30 5.92 -6.14
N ALA A 30 -2.54 6.08 -4.83
CA ALA A 30 -2.78 4.95 -3.93
C ALA A 30 -4.00 4.12 -4.36
N LEU A 31 -5.11 4.79 -4.66
CA LEU A 31 -6.33 4.12 -5.13
C LEU A 31 -6.13 3.47 -6.51
N ALA A 32 -5.38 4.10 -7.40
CA ALA A 32 -5.02 3.53 -8.69
C ALA A 32 -4.18 2.25 -8.53
N LEU A 33 -3.23 2.23 -7.58
CA LEU A 33 -2.46 1.02 -7.26
C LEU A 33 -3.34 -0.10 -6.70
N VAL A 34 -4.26 0.22 -5.77
CA VAL A 34 -5.22 -0.77 -5.24
C VAL A 34 -6.05 -1.36 -6.38
N LEU A 35 -6.59 -0.51 -7.26
CA LEU A 35 -7.36 -0.95 -8.42
C LEU A 35 -6.52 -1.82 -9.37
N ALA A 36 -5.29 -1.41 -9.67
CA ALA A 36 -4.39 -2.14 -10.55
C ALA A 36 -4.09 -3.54 -9.99
N VAL A 37 -3.79 -3.66 -8.70
CA VAL A 37 -3.58 -4.96 -8.05
C VAL A 37 -4.84 -5.82 -8.15
N GLY A 38 -6.02 -5.27 -7.88
CA GLY A 38 -7.28 -6.03 -8.02
C GLY A 38 -7.53 -6.55 -9.43
N VAL A 39 -7.33 -5.70 -10.45
CA VAL A 39 -7.47 -6.09 -11.85
C VAL A 39 -6.48 -7.20 -12.19
N LEU A 40 -5.20 -7.02 -11.86
CA LEU A 40 -4.16 -8.02 -12.14
C LEU A 40 -4.41 -9.34 -11.41
N SER A 41 -4.89 -9.32 -10.17
CA SER A 41 -5.23 -10.51 -9.41
C SER A 41 -6.39 -11.29 -10.04
N LEU A 42 -7.37 -10.61 -10.63
CA LEU A 42 -8.54 -11.24 -11.25
C LEU A 42 -8.32 -11.66 -12.70
N MET A 43 -7.24 -11.20 -13.34
CA MET A 43 -6.91 -11.62 -14.69
C MET A 43 -6.59 -13.13 -14.75
N PRO A 44 -7.01 -13.83 -15.82
CA PRO A 44 -6.63 -15.22 -16.03
C PRO A 44 -5.10 -15.33 -16.12
N ALA A 45 -4.51 -16.21 -15.31
CA ALA A 45 -3.09 -16.49 -15.43
C ALA A 45 -2.80 -17.17 -16.78
N PRO A 46 -1.78 -16.72 -17.54
CA PRO A 46 -1.30 -17.48 -18.68
C PRO A 46 -0.85 -18.87 -18.23
N PRO A 47 -0.89 -19.90 -19.11
CA PRO A 47 -0.38 -21.23 -18.78
C PRO A 47 1.10 -21.11 -18.39
N ALA A 48 1.37 -21.26 -17.09
CA ALA A 48 2.69 -21.00 -16.54
C ALA A 48 3.65 -22.16 -16.87
N PRO A 49 4.94 -21.88 -17.15
CA PRO A 49 5.99 -22.90 -17.10
C PRO A 49 6.04 -23.53 -15.70
N PRO A 50 6.68 -24.71 -15.52
CA PRO A 50 6.72 -25.42 -14.24
C PRO A 50 7.07 -24.47 -13.09
N ARG A 51 6.35 -24.60 -11.96
CA ARG A 51 6.44 -23.71 -10.77
C ARG A 51 7.87 -23.62 -10.27
N ILE A 52 8.66 -22.69 -10.81
CA ILE A 52 10.01 -22.38 -10.34
C ILE A 52 9.82 -21.54 -9.07
N LEU A 53 9.95 -22.19 -7.91
CA LEU A 53 9.73 -21.60 -6.58
C LEU A 53 8.29 -21.06 -6.39
N GLU A 54 7.91 -20.77 -5.14
CA GLU A 54 6.61 -20.15 -4.81
C GLU A 54 6.55 -18.67 -5.22
N TRP A 55 6.89 -18.39 -6.49
CA TRP A 55 6.99 -17.07 -7.08
C TRP A 55 5.67 -16.31 -7.01
N ASP A 56 4.56 -17.01 -7.19
CA ASP A 56 3.21 -16.46 -7.05
C ASP A 56 3.02 -15.81 -5.67
N LYS A 57 3.35 -16.53 -4.60
CA LYS A 57 3.26 -16.01 -3.22
C LYS A 57 4.23 -14.84 -2.99
N ALA A 58 5.41 -14.85 -3.62
CA ALA A 58 6.32 -13.71 -3.56
C ALA A 58 5.72 -12.46 -4.23
N GLN A 59 5.00 -12.62 -5.34
CA GLN A 59 4.26 -11.52 -5.99
C GLN A 59 3.16 -10.98 -5.06
N HIS A 60 2.43 -11.86 -4.38
CA HIS A 60 1.41 -11.47 -3.38
C HIS A 60 2.00 -10.68 -2.22
N VAL A 61 3.08 -11.18 -1.59
CA VAL A 61 3.78 -10.46 -0.52
C VAL A 61 4.24 -9.09 -1.01
N LEU A 62 4.89 -9.01 -2.17
CA LEU A 62 5.43 -7.76 -2.69
C LEU A 62 4.32 -6.75 -3.03
N ALA A 63 3.24 -7.19 -3.66
CA ALA A 63 2.11 -6.33 -4.01
C ALA A 63 1.48 -5.70 -2.76
N TYR A 64 1.21 -6.50 -1.73
CA TYR A 64 0.60 -6.02 -0.49
C TYR A 64 1.56 -5.18 0.36
N LEU A 65 2.87 -5.47 0.31
CA LEU A 65 3.90 -4.62 0.90
C LEU A 65 3.87 -3.22 0.31
N VAL A 66 3.90 -3.12 -1.03
CA VAL A 66 3.88 -1.82 -1.72
C VAL A 66 2.57 -1.08 -1.45
N LEU A 67 1.43 -1.76 -1.50
CA LEU A 67 0.11 -1.17 -1.20
C LEU A 67 0.05 -0.61 0.22
N ALA A 68 0.41 -1.41 1.22
CA ALA A 68 0.41 -0.99 2.60
C ALA A 68 1.38 0.18 2.83
N TRP A 69 2.61 0.06 2.35
CA TRP A 69 3.63 1.09 2.47
C TRP A 69 3.19 2.43 1.86
N TRP A 70 2.56 2.42 0.68
CA TRP A 70 2.07 3.65 0.04
C TRP A 70 0.82 4.23 0.74
N CYS A 71 -0.18 3.40 1.03
CA CYS A 71 -1.44 3.83 1.64
C CYS A 71 -1.22 4.40 3.04
N LEU A 72 -0.34 3.80 3.84
CA LEU A 72 -0.04 4.26 5.20
C LEU A 72 0.67 5.63 5.22
N GLN A 73 1.42 5.98 4.17
CA GLN A 73 1.95 7.34 4.01
C GLN A 73 0.85 8.36 3.64
N CYS A 74 -0.22 7.93 2.98
CA CYS A 74 -1.37 8.77 2.61
C CYS A 74 -2.38 8.98 3.76
N TRP A 75 -2.49 7.99 4.66
CA TRP A 75 -3.41 7.98 5.81
C TRP A 75 -2.75 7.49 7.11
N PRO A 76 -1.70 8.16 7.62
CA PRO A 76 -0.91 7.67 8.75
C PRO A 76 -1.72 7.51 10.05
N ARG A 77 -2.73 8.37 10.28
CA ARG A 77 -3.61 8.28 11.46
C ARG A 77 -4.61 7.12 11.41
N ARG A 78 -4.69 6.39 10.29
CA ARG A 78 -5.64 5.30 10.07
C ARG A 78 -4.92 3.97 9.83
N ALA A 79 -3.72 3.80 10.40
CA ALA A 79 -2.87 2.67 10.09
C ALA A 79 -3.55 1.31 10.26
N VAL A 80 -4.24 1.11 11.39
CA VAL A 80 -5.01 -0.11 11.67
C VAL A 80 -6.10 -0.33 10.62
N ALA A 81 -6.86 0.71 10.27
CA ALA A 81 -7.93 0.61 9.28
C ALA A 81 -7.39 0.33 7.87
N VAL A 82 -6.22 0.87 7.50
CA VAL A 82 -5.57 0.59 6.22
C VAL A 82 -5.11 -0.86 6.15
N VAL A 83 -4.40 -1.35 7.18
CA VAL A 83 -3.91 -2.74 7.20
C VAL A 83 -5.08 -3.73 7.23
N ALA A 84 -6.07 -3.51 8.11
CA ALA A 84 -7.27 -4.35 8.16
C ALA A 84 -8.04 -4.31 6.83
N GLY A 85 -8.17 -3.12 6.22
CA GLY A 85 -8.82 -2.97 4.92
C GLY A 85 -8.11 -3.74 3.81
N LEU A 86 -6.77 -3.74 3.78
CA LEU A 86 -5.99 -4.52 2.83
C LEU A 86 -6.13 -6.03 3.06
N ILE A 87 -6.14 -6.49 4.32
CA ILE A 87 -6.38 -7.90 4.62
C ILE A 87 -7.77 -8.33 4.12
N VAL A 88 -8.82 -7.57 4.46
CA VAL A 88 -10.18 -7.84 3.98
C VAL A 88 -10.25 -7.79 2.45
N TYR A 89 -9.55 -6.86 1.83
CA TYR A 89 -9.47 -6.75 0.38
C TYR A 89 -8.84 -8.00 -0.27
N GLY A 90 -7.75 -8.53 0.30
CA GLY A 90 -7.13 -9.76 -0.18
C GLY A 90 -8.01 -10.99 -0.01
N ILE A 91 -8.69 -11.10 1.13
CA ILE A 91 -9.69 -12.17 1.36
C ILE A 91 -10.83 -12.09 0.34
N ALA A 92 -11.31 -10.88 0.03
CA ALA A 92 -12.36 -10.68 -0.95
C ALA A 92 -11.90 -11.04 -2.37
N LEU A 93 -10.68 -10.65 -2.77
CA LEU A 93 -10.11 -11.02 -4.06
C LEU A 93 -9.96 -12.54 -4.21
N GLU A 94 -9.50 -13.22 -3.17
CA GLU A 94 -9.40 -14.67 -3.13
C GLU A 94 -10.78 -15.34 -3.32
N GLY A 95 -11.79 -14.84 -2.60
CA GLY A 95 -13.17 -15.30 -2.76
C GLY A 95 -13.71 -15.09 -4.18
N LEU A 96 -13.38 -13.96 -4.82
CA LEU A 96 -13.75 -13.68 -6.21
C LEU A 96 -12.99 -14.58 -7.20
N GLN A 97 -11.71 -14.88 -6.95
CA GLN A 97 -10.92 -15.80 -7.77
C GLN A 97 -11.49 -17.22 -7.70
N ALA A 98 -11.95 -17.67 -6.53
CA ALA A 98 -12.59 -18.97 -6.35
C ALA A 98 -13.91 -19.14 -7.12
N LEU A 99 -14.53 -18.05 -7.59
CA LEU A 99 -15.68 -18.12 -8.51
C LEU A 99 -15.26 -18.48 -9.94
N SER A 100 -13.96 -18.39 -10.25
CA SER A 100 -13.44 -18.77 -11.55
C SER A 100 -13.19 -20.29 -11.61
N PRO A 101 -13.65 -20.99 -12.66
CA PRO A 101 -13.54 -22.46 -12.76
C PRO A 101 -12.11 -23.01 -12.69
N ALA A 102 -11.12 -22.16 -12.96
CA ALA A 102 -9.70 -22.51 -13.02
C ALA A 102 -8.91 -22.17 -11.75
N ARG A 103 -9.53 -21.56 -10.73
CA ARG A 103 -8.84 -21.16 -9.49
C ARG A 103 -9.57 -21.67 -8.26
N MET A 104 -8.79 -22.20 -7.32
CA MET A 104 -9.27 -22.63 -6.02
C MET A 104 -8.78 -21.64 -4.97
N LEU A 105 -9.53 -21.54 -3.88
CA LEU A 105 -9.17 -20.76 -2.70
C LEU A 105 -7.85 -21.27 -2.11
N GLU A 106 -6.82 -20.43 -2.08
CA GLU A 106 -5.51 -20.74 -1.54
C GLU A 106 -5.23 -19.93 -0.26
N LEU A 107 -5.22 -20.63 0.88
CA LEU A 107 -4.83 -20.05 2.18
C LEU A 107 -3.42 -19.44 2.15
N GLY A 108 -2.54 -19.96 1.28
CA GLY A 108 -1.19 -19.44 1.05
C GLY A 108 -1.20 -17.99 0.58
N ASP A 109 -2.14 -17.61 -0.28
CA ASP A 109 -2.23 -16.26 -0.84
C ASP A 109 -2.80 -15.29 0.18
N MET A 110 -3.78 -15.73 0.99
CA MET A 110 -4.29 -14.95 2.12
C MET A 110 -3.17 -14.64 3.14
N LEU A 111 -2.31 -15.62 3.43
CA LEU A 111 -1.15 -15.44 4.30
C LEU A 111 -0.11 -14.51 3.66
N ALA A 112 0.21 -14.71 2.37
CA ALA A 112 1.15 -13.87 1.62
C ALA A 112 0.71 -12.40 1.60
N ASN A 113 -0.57 -12.14 1.31
CA ASN A 113 -1.18 -10.81 1.34
C ASN A 113 -1.05 -10.15 2.73
N THR A 114 -1.36 -10.92 3.78
CA THR A 114 -1.28 -10.45 5.17
C THR A 114 0.16 -10.13 5.57
N LEU A 115 1.12 -11.01 5.25
CA LEU A 115 2.54 -10.80 5.51
C LEU A 115 3.06 -9.56 4.78
N GLY A 116 2.69 -9.39 3.51
CA GLY A 116 3.01 -8.19 2.74
C GLY A 116 2.48 -6.93 3.41
N ALA A 117 1.20 -6.91 3.80
CA ALA A 117 0.60 -5.73 4.43
C ALA A 117 1.26 -5.37 5.75
N VAL A 118 1.57 -6.36 6.60
CA VAL A 118 2.28 -6.17 7.86
C VAL A 118 3.72 -5.70 7.62
N ALA A 119 4.43 -6.31 6.66
CA ALA A 119 5.79 -5.91 6.31
C ALA A 119 5.85 -4.47 5.79
N GLY A 120 4.90 -4.06 4.94
CA GLY A 120 4.78 -2.69 4.45
C GLY A 120 4.52 -1.68 5.57
N ALA A 121 3.74 -2.07 6.58
CA ALA A 121 3.54 -1.26 7.79
C ALA A 121 4.81 -1.16 8.64
N ALA A 122 5.48 -2.30 8.87
CA ALA A 122 6.74 -2.34 9.62
C ALA A 122 7.85 -1.52 8.94
N LEU A 123 7.90 -1.51 7.61
CA LEU A 123 8.86 -0.75 6.84
C LEU A 123 8.79 0.76 7.12
N LEU A 124 7.61 1.30 7.47
CA LEU A 124 7.46 2.72 7.82
C LEU A 124 8.02 3.10 9.20
N ALA A 125 8.38 2.12 10.02
CA ALA A 125 9.17 2.35 11.23
C ALA A 125 10.59 2.84 10.89
N TRP A 126 11.10 2.54 9.69
CA TRP A 126 12.38 3.04 9.18
C TRP A 126 12.18 4.40 8.48
N PRO A 127 12.64 5.54 9.04
CA PRO A 127 12.32 6.87 8.51
C PRO A 127 12.73 7.10 7.04
N PRO A 128 13.87 6.58 6.54
CA PRO A 128 14.21 6.66 5.12
C PRO A 128 13.21 6.01 4.16
N ALA A 129 12.36 5.09 4.64
CA ALA A 129 11.31 4.50 3.81
C ALA A 129 10.15 5.48 3.54
N ARG A 130 10.12 6.67 4.15
CA ARG A 130 9.06 7.68 4.00
C ARG A 130 9.38 8.60 2.82
N VAL A 131 9.27 8.08 1.60
CA VAL A 131 9.74 8.80 0.39
C VAL A 131 8.72 9.79 -0.17
N LEU A 132 7.41 9.63 0.10
CA LEU A 132 6.39 10.51 -0.48
C LEU A 132 6.55 11.98 -0.07
N PRO A 133 6.88 12.31 1.20
CA PRO A 133 7.17 13.69 1.57
C PRO A 133 8.36 14.30 0.83
N LEU A 134 9.40 13.50 0.53
CA LEU A 134 10.54 13.96 -0.24
C LEU A 134 10.15 14.21 -1.70
N ALA A 135 9.46 13.25 -2.32
CA ALA A 135 8.95 13.39 -3.68
C ALA A 135 8.02 14.59 -3.81
N ASP A 136 7.16 14.84 -2.81
CA ASP A 136 6.29 15.99 -2.77
C ASP A 136 7.05 17.32 -2.64
N ARG A 137 8.17 17.35 -1.90
CA ARG A 137 9.04 18.55 -1.87
C ARG A 137 9.70 18.78 -3.23
N LEU A 138 10.20 17.73 -3.88
CA LEU A 138 10.86 17.82 -5.18
C LEU A 138 9.92 18.29 -6.29
N LEU A 139 8.71 17.75 -6.35
CA LEU A 139 7.68 18.18 -7.30
C LEU A 139 7.14 19.59 -6.98
N GLY A 140 7.40 20.11 -5.78
CA GLY A 140 6.97 21.43 -5.32
C GLY A 140 8.04 22.50 -5.47
N GLY A 141 9.30 22.11 -5.68
CA GLY A 141 10.44 23.01 -5.75
C GLY A 141 10.68 23.54 -7.16
N ARG A 142 10.11 24.70 -7.47
CA ARG A 142 10.60 25.78 -8.36
C ARG A 142 9.56 26.92 -8.45
N GLN A 143 9.13 27.44 -7.30
CA GLN A 143 8.48 28.76 -7.23
C GLN A 143 9.18 29.59 -6.16
#